data_AF-A0A373RWH1-F1
#
_entry.id   AF-A0A373RWH1-F1
#
_cell.length_a   1.000
_cell.length_b   1.000
_cell.length_c   1.000
_cell.angle_alpha   90.00
_cell.angle_beta   90.00
_cell.angle_gamma   90.00
#
_symmetry.space_group_name_H-M   'P 1'
#
loop_
_entity.id
_entity.type
_entity.pdbx_description
1 polymer ?
#
loop_
_entity_poly.entity_id
_entity_poly.type
_entity_poly.pdbx_seq_one_letter_code
_entity_poly.pdbx_strand_id
1 'polypeptide(L)'
;MTDWFVTIDAMKRPDGKYGTASAAGCIKAGNDLIMPELRADVEDILCALENKDHAYPITRENLLICASRVLKMIKNMKMSV
;
A
#
# COMPACT_ATOMS: atom_id res chain seq x y z
N MET A 1 -3.55 6.25 -3.37
CA MET A 1 -3.99 4.91 -3.82
C MET A 1 -3.04 4.50 -4.93
N THR A 2 -2.61 3.25 -4.94
CA THR A 2 -1.78 2.72 -6.03
C THR A 2 -2.60 2.54 -7.31
N ASP A 3 -1.94 2.58 -8.46
CA ASP A 3 -2.56 2.06 -9.68
C ASP A 3 -2.74 0.53 -9.57
N TRP A 4 -3.55 -0.05 -10.47
CA TRP A 4 -3.85 -1.47 -10.45
C TRP A 4 -2.61 -2.32 -10.76
N PHE A 5 -2.45 -3.39 -9.99
CA PHE A 5 -1.45 -4.45 -10.19
C PHE A 5 0.02 -3.99 -10.09
N VAL A 6 0.30 -2.82 -9.52
CA VAL A 6 1.69 -2.32 -9.40
C VAL A 6 2.54 -3.10 -8.39
N THR A 7 1.90 -3.82 -7.47
CA THR A 7 2.55 -4.67 -6.46
C THR A 7 2.73 -6.12 -6.91
N ILE A 8 2.38 -6.45 -8.17
CA ILE A 8 2.61 -7.78 -8.74
C ILE A 8 3.49 -7.76 -9.98
N ASP A 9 4.24 -8.85 -10.16
CA ASP A 9 5.09 -9.04 -11.34
C ASP A 9 4.30 -9.27 -12.63
N ALA A 10 2.99 -9.55 -12.58
CA ALA A 10 2.20 -9.88 -13.77
C ALA A 10 2.10 -8.71 -14.77
N MET A 11 2.21 -7.47 -14.31
CA MET A 11 2.22 -6.27 -15.17
C MET A 11 3.63 -5.72 -15.40
N LYS A 12 4.67 -6.42 -14.94
CA LYS A 12 6.05 -6.00 -15.10
C LYS A 12 6.47 -6.16 -16.56
N ARG A 13 6.90 -5.05 -17.16
CA ARG A 13 7.51 -5.06 -18.48
C ARG A 13 8.96 -5.52 -18.40
N PRO A 14 9.44 -6.47 -19.21
CA PRO A 14 10.82 -6.94 -19.20
C PRO A 14 11.85 -5.82 -19.44
N ASP A 15 11.49 -4.80 -20.22
CA ASP A 15 12.25 -3.60 -20.54
C ASP A 15 11.81 -2.36 -19.72
N GLY A 16 10.99 -2.57 -18.69
CA GLY A 16 10.48 -1.51 -17.84
C GLY A 16 11.57 -0.86 -16.99
N LYS A 17 11.56 0.48 -16.92
CA LYS A 17 12.47 1.26 -16.06
C LYS A 17 12.34 0.92 -14.57
N TYR A 18 11.14 0.56 -14.13
CA TYR A 18 10.82 0.33 -12.72
C TYR A 18 10.40 -1.12 -12.50
N GLY A 19 10.86 -1.70 -11.38
CA GLY A 19 10.40 -2.99 -10.90
C GLY A 19 9.05 -2.92 -10.19
N THR A 20 8.62 -4.07 -9.71
CA THR A 20 7.39 -4.24 -8.93
C THR A 20 7.49 -3.49 -7.61
N ALA A 21 6.42 -2.79 -7.25
CA ALA A 21 6.36 -2.02 -6.01
C ALA A 21 6.15 -2.94 -4.79
N SER A 22 6.63 -2.52 -3.62
CA SER A 22 6.27 -3.14 -2.34
C SER A 22 5.04 -2.46 -1.75
N ALA A 23 4.11 -3.25 -1.21
CA ALA A 23 2.92 -2.73 -0.54
C ALA A 23 3.28 -1.89 0.70
N ALA A 24 4.23 -2.37 1.51
CA ALA A 24 4.78 -1.61 2.64
C ALA A 24 5.47 -0.32 2.18
N GLY A 25 6.23 -0.38 1.07
CA GLY A 25 6.81 0.80 0.43
C GLY A 25 5.76 1.81 -0.01
N CYS A 26 4.67 1.34 -0.61
CA CYS A 26 3.54 2.19 -1.00
C CYS A 26 2.89 2.88 0.20
N ILE A 27 2.65 2.17 1.31
CA ILE A 27 2.14 2.76 2.56
C ILE A 27 3.10 3.80 3.11
N LYS A 28 4.40 3.49 3.14
CA LYS A 28 5.43 4.41 3.63
C LYS A 28 5.53 5.67 2.78
N ALA A 29 5.30 5.55 1.47
CA ALA A 29 5.20 6.67 0.54
C ALA A 29 3.87 7.47 0.66
N GLY A 30 2.94 7.03 1.52
CA GLY A 30 1.68 7.72 1.80
C GLY A 30 0.50 7.26 0.94
N ASN A 31 0.58 6.10 0.28
CA ASN A 31 -0.61 5.50 -0.32
C ASN A 31 -1.49 4.88 0.74
N ASP A 32 -2.77 5.26 0.73
CA ASP A 32 -3.72 4.75 1.71
C ASP A 32 -4.43 3.46 1.26
N LEU A 33 -4.30 3.07 -0.01
CA LEU A 33 -4.97 1.91 -0.62
C LEU A 33 -4.05 1.24 -1.64
N ILE A 34 -3.99 -0.10 -1.61
CA ILE A 34 -3.26 -0.97 -2.55
C ILE A 34 -4.27 -1.70 -3.44
N MET A 35 -3.97 -1.83 -4.75
CA MET A 35 -4.93 -2.32 -5.75
C MET A 35 -4.31 -3.31 -6.77
N PRO A 36 -5.00 -4.42 -7.11
CA PRO A 36 -6.02 -5.04 -6.28
C PRO A 36 -5.36 -5.52 -4.98
N GLU A 37 -6.05 -5.43 -3.85
CA GLU A 37 -5.55 -6.08 -2.65
C GLU A 37 -5.36 -7.58 -2.91
N LEU A 38 -4.16 -8.08 -2.63
CA LEU A 38 -3.81 -9.49 -2.69
C LEU A 38 -3.22 -9.94 -1.36
N ARG A 39 -3.25 -11.26 -1.14
CA ARG A 39 -2.66 -11.87 0.05
C ARG A 39 -1.18 -11.51 0.23
N ALA A 40 -0.43 -11.43 -0.88
CA ALA A 40 0.98 -11.05 -0.87
C ALA A 40 1.20 -9.62 -0.36
N ASP A 41 0.26 -8.69 -0.62
CA ASP A 41 0.36 -7.33 -0.10
C ASP A 41 0.22 -7.32 1.43
N VAL A 42 -0.72 -8.10 1.97
CA VAL A 42 -0.91 -8.23 3.43
C VAL A 42 0.33 -8.84 4.08
N GLU A 43 0.91 -9.88 3.47
CA GLU A 43 2.13 -10.53 3.96
C GLU A 43 3.34 -9.58 3.94
N ASP A 44 3.51 -8.78 2.89
CA ASP A 44 4.55 -7.74 2.80
C ASP A 44 4.39 -6.67 3.89
N ILE A 45 3.17 -6.20 4.12
CA ILE A 45 2.85 -5.21 5.17
C ILE A 45 3.15 -5.76 6.56
N LEU A 46 2.74 -7.01 6.85
CA LEU A 46 2.99 -7.65 8.15
C LEU A 46 4.49 -7.89 8.38
N CYS A 47 5.20 -8.38 7.36
CA CYS A 47 6.65 -8.55 7.41
C CYS A 47 7.35 -7.21 7.71
N ALA A 48 6.96 -6.14 7.01
CA ALA A 48 7.51 -4.80 7.20
C ALA A 48 7.20 -4.18 8.58
N LEU A 49 6.14 -4.65 9.25
CA LEU A 49 5.76 -4.21 10.59
C LEU A 49 6.57 -4.92 11.68
N GLU A 50 6.89 -6.19 11.48
CA GLU A 50 7.58 -7.04 12.45
C GLU A 50 9.11 -7.02 12.27
N ASN A 51 9.58 -6.76 11.05
CA ASN A 51 10.99 -6.79 10.68
C ASN A 51 11.55 -5.39 10.39
N LYS A 52 12.45 -4.92 11.26
CA LYS A 52 13.13 -3.61 11.10
C LYS A 52 14.12 -3.59 9.92
N ASP A 53 14.59 -4.74 9.47
CA ASP A 53 15.52 -4.88 8.35
C ASP A 53 14.81 -5.04 7.01
N HIS A 54 13.47 -4.97 6.99
CA HIS A 54 12.71 -4.89 5.74
C HIS A 54 13.18 -3.68 4.91
N ALA A 55 13.10 -3.74 3.57
CA ALA A 55 13.51 -2.62 2.71
C ALA A 55 12.69 -1.34 2.99
N TYR A 56 11.43 -1.52 3.40
CA TYR A 56 10.51 -0.45 3.77
C TYR A 56 9.90 -0.77 5.13
N PRO A 57 10.61 -0.60 6.25
CA PRO A 57 10.06 -0.89 7.56
C PRO A 57 8.99 0.14 7.89
N ILE A 58 7.86 -0.31 8.42
CA ILE A 58 6.72 0.52 8.80
C ILE A 58 6.37 0.28 10.26
N THR A 59 5.59 1.19 10.83
CA THR A 59 5.14 1.14 12.22
C THR A 59 3.63 1.06 12.29
N ARG A 60 3.12 0.70 13.46
CA ARG A 60 1.68 0.77 13.75
C ARG A 60 1.12 2.18 13.54
N GLU A 61 1.90 3.22 13.80
CA GLU A 61 1.50 4.60 13.55
C GLU A 61 1.26 4.87 12.06
N ASN A 62 2.11 4.34 11.17
CA ASN A 62 1.89 4.48 9.72
C ASN A 62 0.54 3.88 9.29
N LEU A 63 0.19 2.70 9.83
CA LEU A 63 -1.09 2.05 9.53
C LEU A 63 -2.29 2.83 10.09
N LEU A 64 -2.18 3.36 11.32
CA LEU A 64 -3.23 4.20 11.90
C LEU A 64 -3.45 5.48 11.12
N ILE A 65 -2.37 6.14 10.67
CA ILE A 65 -2.45 7.34 9.84
C ILE A 65 -3.14 7.02 8.51
N CYS A 66 -2.71 5.96 7.83
CA CYS A 66 -3.35 5.45 6.61
C CYS A 66 -4.87 5.25 6.80
N ALA A 67 -5.26 4.45 7.80
CA ALA A 67 -6.67 4.19 8.09
C ALA A 67 -7.44 5.48 8.42
N SER A 68 -6.86 6.40 9.20
CA SER A 68 -7.50 7.65 9.57
C SER A 68 -7.81 8.55 8.37
N ARG A 69 -6.95 8.55 7.34
CA ARG A 69 -7.17 9.32 6.11
C ARG A 69 -8.33 8.76 5.31
N VAL A 70 -8.42 7.43 5.19
CA VAL A 70 -9.56 6.75 4.55
C VAL A 70 -10.85 7.06 5.30
N LEU A 71 -10.87 6.91 6.62
CA LEU A 71 -12.06 7.21 7.44
C LEU A 71 -12.47 8.67 7.34
N LYS A 72 -11.51 9.60 7.31
CA LYS A 72 -11.78 11.04 7.13
C LYS A 72 -12.36 11.34 5.75
N MET A 73 -11.88 10.65 4.70
CA MET A 73 -12.47 10.75 3.36
C MET A 73 -13.92 10.30 3.38
N ILE A 74 -14.21 9.10 3.91
CA ILE A 74 -15.57 8.55 4.01
C ILE A 74 -16.49 9.49 4.80
N LYS A 75 -16.04 10.00 5.95
CA LYS A 75 -16.79 10.96 6.77
C LYS A 75 -17.19 12.22 6.00
N ASN A 76 -16.34 12.66 5.09
CA ASN A 76 -16.53 13.90 4.32
C ASN A 76 -17.22 13.66 2.97
N MET A 77 -17.46 12.41 2.57
CA MET A 77 -18.18 12.10 1.35
C MET A 77 -19.63 12.58 1.50
N LYS A 78 -20.06 13.47 0.60
CA LYS A 78 -21.47 13.79 0.46
C LYS A 78 -22.13 12.63 -0.28
N MET A 79 -23.07 11.97 0.39
CA MET A 79 -23.92 10.99 -0.27
C MET A 79 -24.88 11.75 -1.18
N SER A 80 -24.63 11.72 -2.48
CA SER A 80 -25.64 12.06 -3.48
C SER A 80 -26.60 10.87 -3.56
N VAL A 81 -27.80 11.05 -3.03
CA VAL A 81 -28.95 10.16 -3.25
C VAL A 81 -29.60 10.53 -4.58
#